data_AF-A0ABC9U1U6-F1
#
_entry.id   AF-A0ABC9U1U6-F1
#
_cell.length_a   1.000
_cell.length_b   1.000
_cell.length_c   1.000
_cell.angle_alpha   90.00
_cell.angle_beta   90.00
_cell.angle_gamma   90.00
#
_symmetry.space_group_name_H-M   'P 1'
#
loop_
_entity.id
_entity.type
_entity.pdbx_description
1 polymer ?
#
loop_
_entity_poly.entity_id
_entity_poly.type
_entity_poly.pdbx_seq_one_letter_code
_entity_poly.pdbx_strand_id
1 'polypeptide(L)' 'MTNAQVQAGFEEVYNKFWNRYKNRVPGRDSEEWERMHTYSVVLKRKYPFLSQTVDGMVIELDERMRGRGQ' A
#
# COMPACT_ATOMS: atom_id res chain seq x y z
N MET A 1 -9.53 19.53 -5.51
CA MET A 1 -8.68 18.46 -6.06
C MET A 1 -8.91 18.39 -7.57
N THR A 2 -7.85 18.45 -8.37
CA THR A 2 -7.96 18.45 -9.85
C THR A 2 -7.92 17.03 -10.42
N ASN A 3 -8.37 16.86 -11.67
CA ASN A 3 -8.26 15.56 -12.37
C ASN A 3 -6.81 15.04 -12.41
N ALA A 4 -5.84 15.93 -12.60
CA ALA A 4 -4.42 15.56 -12.57
C ALA A 4 -3.96 15.07 -11.19
N GLN A 5 -4.44 15.70 -10.11
CA GLN A 5 -4.14 15.26 -8.74
C GLN A 5 -4.78 13.90 -8.43
N VAL A 6 -6.02 13.68 -8.90
CA VAL A 6 -6.70 12.38 -8.79
C VAL A 6 -5.90 11.31 -9.54
N GLN A 7 -5.58 11.55 -10.81
CA GLN A 7 -4.83 10.62 -11.65
C GLN A 7 -3.48 10.26 -11.03
N ALA A 8 -2.73 11.25 -10.53
CA ALA A 8 -1.46 11.01 -9.86
C ALA A 8 -1.61 10.15 -8.59
N GLY A 9 -2.68 10.36 -7.81
CA GLY A 9 -2.98 9.54 -6.64
C GLY A 9 -3.25 8.08 -7.00
N PHE A 10 -4.10 7.83 -8.01
CA PHE A 10 -4.37 6.47 -8.48
C PHE A 10 -3.14 5.79 -9.06
N GLU A 11 -2.31 6.52 -9.82
CA GLU A 11 -1.05 6.02 -10.36
C GLU A 11 -0.09 5.57 -9.26
N GLU A 12 0.11 6.39 -8.22
CA GLU A 12 1.03 6.03 -7.14
C GLU A 12 0.49 4.93 -6.22
N VAL A 13 -0.81 4.96 -5.89
CA VAL A 13 -1.42 3.98 -4.97
C VAL A 13 -1.63 2.62 -5.65
N TYR A 14 -2.27 2.58 -6.81
CA TYR A 14 -2.58 1.31 -7.47
C TYR A 14 -1.43 0.81 -8.33
N ASN A 15 -0.86 1.66 -9.17
CA ASN A 15 0.10 1.18 -10.17
C ASN A 15 1.49 0.96 -9.57
N LYS A 16 1.90 1.77 -8.58
CA LYS A 16 3.21 1.63 -7.94
C LYS A 16 3.14 0.84 -6.64
N PHE A 17 2.35 1.30 -5.65
CA PHE A 17 2.32 0.65 -4.33
C PHE A 17 1.66 -0.72 -4.39
N TRP A 18 0.41 -0.81 -4.85
CA TRP A 18 -0.33 -2.07 -4.82
C TRP A 18 0.31 -3.14 -5.70
N ASN A 19 0.63 -2.83 -6.97
CA ASN A 19 1.25 -3.79 -7.87
C ASN A 19 2.61 -4.30 -7.38
N ARG A 20 3.37 -3.50 -6.63
CA ARG A 20 4.65 -3.94 -6.06
C ARG A 20 4.48 -5.06 -5.04
N TYR A 21 3.46 -4.99 -4.19
CA TYR A 21 3.32 -5.90 -3.04
C TYR A 21 2.24 -6.97 -3.19
N LYS A 22 1.19 -6.74 -4.00
CA LYS A 22 0.00 -7.62 -4.07
C LYS A 22 0.31 -9.10 -4.36
N ASN A 23 1.33 -9.36 -5.19
CA ASN A 23 1.74 -10.72 -5.57
C ASN A 23 2.97 -11.21 -4.78
N ARG A 24 3.75 -10.27 -4.23
CA ARG A 24 4.98 -10.54 -3.47
C ARG A 24 4.91 -9.82 -2.14
N VAL A 25 4.09 -10.37 -1.25
CA VAL A 25 3.96 -9.87 0.11
C VAL A 25 5.29 -10.10 0.85
N PRO A 26 5.94 -9.05 1.41
CA PRO A 26 7.17 -9.20 2.16
C PRO A 26 6.96 -10.04 3.44
N GLY A 27 8.03 -10.67 3.93
CA GLY A 27 7.98 -11.37 5.22
C GLY A 27 7.86 -10.39 6.39
N ARG A 28 7.14 -10.78 7.45
CA ARG A 28 6.81 -9.91 8.60
C ARG A 28 7.99 -9.14 9.18
N ASP A 29 9.12 -9.83 9.38
CA ASP A 29 10.30 -9.27 10.04
C ASP A 29 11.34 -8.76 9.04
N SER A 30 10.94 -8.56 7.78
CA SER A 30 11.83 -8.03 6.74
C SER A 30 11.83 -6.51 6.73
N GLU A 31 12.99 -5.90 6.40
CA GLU A 31 13.06 -4.45 6.16
C GLU A 31 12.08 -3.99 5.06
N GLU A 32 11.77 -4.87 4.10
CA GLU A 32 10.82 -4.53 3.04
C GLU A 32 9.38 -4.39 3.58
N TRP A 33 9.02 -5.11 4.64
CA TRP A 33 7.75 -4.95 5.35
C TRP A 33 7.65 -3.58 6.03
N GLU A 34 8.70 -3.16 6.72
CA GLU A 34 8.78 -1.83 7.35
C GLU A 34 8.73 -0.70 6.31
N ARG A 35 9.42 -0.88 5.18
CA ARG A 35 9.39 0.07 4.05
C ARG A 35 8.01 0.15 3.43
N MET A 36 7.29 -0.97 3.31
CA MET A 36 5.91 -1.00 2.81
C MET A 36 4.97 -0.22 3.74
N HIS A 37 5.05 -0.41 5.06
CA HIS A 37 4.27 0.36 6.03
C HIS A 37 4.62 1.86 6.02
N THR A 38 5.91 2.19 5.93
CA THR A 38 6.35 3.59 5.84
C THR A 38 5.81 4.25 4.56
N TYR A 39 5.89 3.55 3.43
CA TYR A 39 5.37 4.06 2.17
C TYR A 39 3.84 4.24 2.21
N SER A 40 3.10 3.34 2.85
CA SER A 40 1.65 3.49 3.01
C SER A 40 1.29 4.73 3.84
N VAL A 41 2.02 5.01 4.94
CA VAL A 41 1.84 6.24 5.72
C VAL A 41 2.09 7.49 4.88
N VAL A 42 3.13 7.50 4.04
CA VAL A 42 3.42 8.61 3.13
C VAL A 42 2.29 8.80 2.11
N LEU A 43 1.79 7.73 1.51
CA LEU A 43 0.69 7.80 0.54
C LEU A 43 -0.60 8.36 1.17
N LYS A 44 -0.94 7.97 2.39
CA LYS A 44 -2.10 8.50 3.11
C LYS A 44 -1.99 9.99 3.40
N ARG A 45 -0.78 10.47 3.72
CA ARG A 45 -0.52 11.91 3.92
C ARG A 45 -0.58 12.69 2.60
N LYS A 46 -0.02 12.13 1.53
CA LYS A 46 0.06 12.76 0.20
C LYS A 46 -1.30 12.77 -0.51
N TYR A 47 -2.10 11.72 -0.32
CA TYR A 47 -3.41 11.52 -0.94
C TYR A 47 -4.47 11.16 0.11
N PRO A 48 -4.91 12.12 0.96
CA PRO A 48 -5.89 11.82 2.02
C PRO A 48 -7.20 11.21 1.52
N PHE A 49 -7.62 11.56 0.30
CA PHE A 49 -8.82 11.01 -0.34
C PHE A 49 -8.71 9.51 -0.68
N LEU A 50 -7.50 8.94 -0.69
CA LEU A 50 -7.24 7.50 -0.87
C LEU A 50 -6.85 6.81 0.43
N SER A 51 -6.98 7.47 1.59
CA SER A 51 -6.48 6.90 2.86
C SER A 51 -7.12 5.55 3.19
N GLN A 52 -8.44 5.46 3.08
CA GLN A 52 -9.19 4.22 3.33
C GLN A 52 -8.80 3.11 2.34
N THR A 53 -8.55 3.46 1.09
CA THR A 53 -8.07 2.51 0.08
C THR A 53 -6.70 1.94 0.46
N VAL A 54 -5.76 2.80 0.86
CA VAL A 54 -4.43 2.38 1.28
C VAL A 54 -4.49 1.53 2.55
N ASP A 55 -5.34 1.89 3.51
CA ASP A 55 -5.56 1.09 4.72
C ASP A 55 -6.09 -0.31 4.39
N GLY A 56 -7.09 -0.41 3.50
CA GLY A 56 -7.62 -1.69 3.03
C GLY A 56 -6.55 -2.55 2.35
N MET A 57 -5.70 -1.95 1.51
CA MET A 57 -4.59 -2.66 0.87
C MET A 57 -3.58 -3.20 1.90
N VAL A 58 -3.23 -2.42 2.92
CA VAL A 58 -2.28 -2.84 3.96
C VAL A 58 -2.86 -3.97 4.80
N ILE A 59 -4.15 -3.91 5.16
CA ILE A 59 -4.86 -4.97 5.87
C ILE A 59 -4.83 -6.26 5.04
N GLU A 60 -5.16 -6.18 3.75
CA GLU A 60 -5.14 -7.35 2.86
C GLU A 60 -3.72 -7.96 2.75
N LEU A 61 -2.67 -7.14 2.69
CA LEU A 61 -1.29 -7.65 2.70
C LEU A 61 -0.93 -8.34 4.01
N ASP A 62 -1.37 -7.80 5.16
CA ASP A 62 -1.14 -8.41 6.48
C ASP A 62 -1.87 -9.74 6.64
N GLU A 63 -3.12 -9.83 6.19
CA GLU A 63 -3.88 -11.08 6.15
C GLU A 63 -3.20 -12.14 5.27
N ARG A 64 -2.77 -11.76 4.06
CA ARG A 64 -2.04 -12.64 3.14
C ARG A 64 -0.70 -13.09 3.72
N MET A 65 0.01 -12.21 4.41
CA MET A 65 1.28 -12.53 5.07
C MET A 65 1.06 -13.58 6.16
N ARG A 66 0.05 -13.39 7.02
CA ARG A 66 -0.30 -14.32 8.09
C ARG A 66 -0.76 -15.68 7.56
N GLY A 67 -1.50 -15.69 6.45
CA GLY A 67 -1.95 -16.92 5.78
C GLY A 67 -0.82 -17.75 5.15
N ARG A 68 0.36 -17.17 4.92
CA ARG A 68 1.55 -17.89 4.42
C ARG A 68 2.38 -18.56 5.52
N GLY A 69 2.10 -18.25 6.78
CA GLY A 69 2.81 -18.80 7.94
C GLY A 69 2.10 -19.99 8.62
N GLN A 70 1.00 -20.49 8.04
CA GLN A 70 0.28 -21.70 8.46
C GLN A 70 0.53 -22.85 7.50
#